data_AF-A0A252F4L4-F1
#
_entry.id   AF-A0A252F4L4-F1
#
_cell.length_a   1.000
_cell.length_b   1.000
_cell.length_c   1.000
_cell.angle_alpha   90.00
_cell.angle_beta   90.00
_cell.angle_gamma   90.00
#
_symmetry.space_group_name_H-M   'P 1'
#
loop_
_entity.id
_entity.type
_entity.pdbx_description
1 polymer ?
#
loop_
_entity_poly.entity_id
_entity_poly.type
_entity_poly.pdbx_seq_one_letter_code
_entity_poly.pdbx_strand_id
1 'polypeptide(L)'
;MWRWHAGPSLPIWISRLLERRRCAVTEQQQAMQELRRREFAMIDAGMYLDGHPEDETALQYFRAMSKKHQQAEEMYQKHFGPLYLSNAGTGKRWDWIDEPWPWEGV
;
A
#
# COMPACT_ATOMS: atom_id res chain seq x y z
N MET A 1 -26.63 34.72 35.82
CA MET A 1 -27.31 33.46 35.47
C MET A 1 -26.93 33.11 34.04
N TRP A 2 -25.77 32.46 33.87
CA TRP A 2 -25.24 32.03 32.57
C TRP A 2 -24.82 30.58 32.73
N ARG A 3 -25.52 29.65 32.08
CA ARG A 3 -25.17 28.23 32.07
C ARG A 3 -25.25 27.72 30.65
N TRP A 4 -24.08 27.63 30.02
CA TRP A 4 -23.87 26.91 28.77
C TRP A 4 -24.23 25.45 28.99
N HIS A 5 -25.28 24.96 28.32
CA HIS A 5 -25.56 23.53 28.22
C HIS A 5 -25.30 23.12 26.77
N ALA A 6 -24.37 22.17 26.63
CA ALA A 6 -23.94 21.44 25.45
C ALA A 6 -24.83 21.59 24.20
N GLY A 7 -24.21 21.97 23.08
CA GLY A 7 -24.83 21.97 21.75
C GLY A 7 -25.36 20.58 21.37
N PRO A 8 -26.30 20.50 20.40
CA PRO A 8 -27.01 19.27 20.08
C PRO A 8 -26.04 18.17 19.65
N SER A 9 -26.14 17.01 20.32
CA SER A 9 -25.51 15.78 19.85
C SER A 9 -25.95 15.50 18.42
N LEU A 10 -25.00 15.21 17.55
CA LEU A 10 -25.27 14.93 16.14
C LEU A 10 -26.32 13.82 16.00
N PRO A 11 -27.28 13.94 15.06
CA PRO A 11 -28.21 12.87 14.74
C PRO A 11 -27.46 11.57 14.47
N ILE A 12 -28.02 10.42 14.87
CA ILE A 12 -27.41 9.09 14.71
C ILE A 12 -26.98 8.84 13.26
N TRP A 13 -27.71 9.36 12.27
CA TRP A 13 -27.33 9.25 10.86
C TRP A 13 -26.10 10.07 10.50
N ILE A 14 -25.87 11.24 11.12
CA ILE A 14 -24.63 12.03 10.95
C ILE A 14 -23.48 11.35 11.68
N SER A 15 -23.69 10.83 12.89
CA SER A 15 -22.67 10.05 13.61
C SER A 15 -22.28 8.79 12.84
N ARG A 16 -23.25 8.08 12.26
CA ARG A 16 -23.04 6.90 11.39
C ARG A 16 -22.40 7.26 10.05
N LEU A 17 -22.65 8.45 9.51
CA LEU A 17 -22.01 8.99 8.30
C LEU A 17 -20.56 9.44 8.57
N LEU A 18 -20.29 10.00 9.76
CA LEU A 18 -18.96 10.40 10.21
C LEU A 18 -18.12 9.21 10.69
N GLU A 19 -18.73 8.15 11.22
CA GLU A 19 -18.11 6.85 11.46
C GLU A 19 -17.79 6.13 10.13
N ARG A 20 -18.66 6.26 9.11
CA ARG A 20 -18.39 5.81 7.73
C ARG A 20 -17.25 6.56 7.03
N ARG A 21 -16.82 7.73 7.52
CA ARG A 21 -15.69 8.50 6.97
C ARG A 21 -14.33 8.11 7.55
N ARG A 22 -14.24 7.06 8.37
CA ARG A 22 -12.99 6.37 8.64
C ARG A 22 -13.02 5.01 7.95
N CYS A 23 -12.79 4.99 6.63
CA CYS A 23 -12.29 3.78 6.00
C CYS A 23 -10.93 3.50 6.64
N ALA A 24 -10.89 2.60 7.64
CA ALA A 24 -9.63 2.17 8.21
C ALA A 24 -8.82 1.52 7.08
N VAL A 25 -7.61 2.01 6.85
CA VAL A 25 -6.70 1.43 5.85
C VAL A 25 -6.44 -0.01 6.26
N THR A 26 -6.75 -0.98 5.39
CA THR A 26 -6.56 -2.40 5.68
C THR A 26 -5.08 -2.76 5.74
N GLU A 27 -4.73 -3.87 6.39
CA GLU A 27 -3.34 -4.36 6.42
C GLU A 27 -2.79 -4.61 5.00
N GLN A 28 -3.61 -5.14 4.10
CA GLN A 28 -3.29 -5.31 2.69
C GLN A 28 -3.01 -3.96 2.00
N GLN A 29 -3.84 -2.94 2.25
CA GLN A 29 -3.62 -1.59 1.71
C GLN A 29 -2.34 -0.96 2.26
N GLN A 30 -2.02 -1.15 3.55
CA GLN A 30 -0.78 -0.66 4.15
C GLN A 30 0.45 -1.36 3.55
N ALA A 31 0.39 -2.69 3.39
CA ALA A 31 1.47 -3.46 2.77
C ALA A 31 1.69 -3.06 1.31
N MET A 32 0.60 -2.88 0.55
CA MET A 32 0.65 -2.39 -0.83
C MET A 32 1.21 -0.96 -0.91
N GLN A 33 0.83 -0.08 0.01
CA GLN A 33 1.42 1.27 0.07
C GLN A 33 2.92 1.23 0.37
N GLU A 34 3.37 0.35 1.26
CA GLU A 34 4.79 0.21 1.55
C GLU A 34 5.60 -0.28 0.34
N LEU A 35 5.04 -1.24 -0.41
CA LEU A 35 5.62 -1.72 -1.66
C LEU A 35 5.80 -0.58 -2.67
N ARG A 36 4.73 0.19 -2.92
CA ARG A 36 4.76 1.33 -3.85
C ARG A 36 5.72 2.43 -3.41
N ARG A 37 5.83 2.71 -2.11
CA ARG A 37 6.79 3.71 -1.60
C ARG A 37 8.23 3.31 -1.94
N ARG A 38 8.56 2.03 -1.78
CA ARG A 38 9.90 1.50 -2.08
C ARG A 38 10.17 1.48 -3.58
N GLU A 39 9.17 1.10 -4.37
CA GLU A 39 9.23 1.13 -5.83
C GLU A 39 9.49 2.54 -6.35
N PHE A 40 8.74 3.54 -5.86
CA PHE A 40 8.95 4.94 -6.19
C PHE A 40 10.39 5.38 -5.87
N ALA A 41 10.90 5.03 -4.69
CA ALA A 41 12.26 5.37 -4.29
C ALA A 41 13.33 4.74 -5.19
N MET A 42 13.10 3.53 -5.71
CA MET A 42 13.98 2.91 -6.70
C MET A 42 13.94 3.62 -8.04
N ILE A 43 12.74 3.93 -8.55
CA ILE A 43 12.55 4.62 -9.82
C ILE A 43 13.22 6.00 -9.77
N ASP A 44 12.98 6.76 -8.70
CA ASP A 44 13.57 8.09 -8.49
C ASP A 44 15.10 8.05 -8.48
N ALA A 45 15.68 7.08 -7.76
CA ALA A 45 17.13 6.88 -7.75
C ALA A 45 17.68 6.44 -9.12
N GLY A 46 16.96 5.59 -9.84
CA GLY A 46 17.31 5.17 -11.20
C GLY A 46 17.34 6.35 -12.17
N MET A 47 16.32 7.20 -12.13
CA MET A 47 16.25 8.41 -12.96
C MET A 47 17.41 9.38 -12.69
N TYR A 48 17.87 9.49 -11.44
CA TYR A 48 19.07 10.26 -11.12
C TYR A 48 20.34 9.62 -11.69
N LEU A 49 20.47 8.30 -11.55
CA LEU A 49 21.61 7.51 -12.01
C LEU A 49 21.74 7.49 -13.54
N ASP A 50 20.66 7.67 -14.31
CA ASP A 50 20.72 7.81 -15.77
C ASP A 50 21.67 8.95 -16.21
N GLY A 51 21.80 10.01 -15.40
CA GLY A 51 22.75 11.10 -15.63
C GLY A 51 24.06 11.00 -14.82
N HIS A 52 24.11 10.12 -13.82
CA HIS A 52 25.21 10.00 -12.85
C HIS A 52 25.55 8.53 -12.56
N PRO A 53 25.93 7.73 -13.56
CA PRO A 53 26.00 6.26 -13.42
C PRO A 53 27.08 5.77 -12.44
N GLU A 54 28.07 6.60 -12.14
CA GLU A 54 29.19 6.28 -11.24
C GLU A 54 29.00 6.86 -9.82
N ASP A 55 27.87 7.51 -9.51
CA ASP A 55 27.60 8.01 -8.17
C ASP A 55 27.38 6.84 -7.19
N GLU A 56 28.41 6.55 -6.40
CA GLU A 56 28.39 5.46 -5.43
C GLU A 56 27.30 5.60 -4.37
N THR A 57 26.96 6.83 -3.99
CA THR A 57 25.93 7.09 -2.97
C THR A 57 24.55 6.76 -3.50
N ALA A 58 24.25 7.23 -4.72
CA ALA A 58 23.00 6.91 -5.41
C ALA A 58 22.87 5.41 -5.71
N LEU A 59 23.97 4.75 -6.12
CA LEU A 59 24.00 3.30 -6.31
C LEU A 59 23.71 2.53 -5.01
N GLN A 60 24.31 2.94 -3.89
CA GLN A 60 24.05 2.31 -2.59
C GLN A 60 22.58 2.51 -2.16
N TYR A 61 22.03 3.70 -2.34
CA TYR A 61 20.63 3.98 -2.06
C TYR A 61 19.68 3.12 -2.92
N PHE A 62 19.91 3.06 -4.22
CA PHE A 62 19.13 2.22 -5.15
C PHE A 62 19.16 0.75 -4.72
N ARG A 63 20.34 0.20 -4.41
CA ARG A 63 20.49 -1.19 -3.94
C ARG A 63 19.76 -1.43 -2.62
N ALA A 64 19.83 -0.49 -1.68
CA ALA A 64 19.13 -0.57 -0.40
C ALA A 64 17.61 -0.56 -0.57
N MET A 65 17.08 0.31 -1.45
CA MET A 65 15.64 0.35 -1.75
C MET A 65 15.19 -0.90 -2.52
N SER A 66 16.00 -1.39 -3.47
CA SER A 66 15.73 -2.63 -4.20
C SER A 66 15.57 -3.83 -3.26
N LYS A 67 16.51 -4.00 -2.31
CA LYS A 67 16.42 -5.05 -1.30
C LYS A 67 15.16 -4.92 -0.43
N LYS A 68 14.82 -3.69 -0.01
CA LYS A 68 13.60 -3.44 0.75
C LYS A 68 12.37 -3.76 -0.09
N HIS A 69 12.31 -3.34 -1.35
CA HIS A 69 11.16 -3.61 -2.22
C HIS A 69 10.93 -5.11 -2.36
N GLN A 70 11.97 -5.89 -2.66
CA GLN A 70 11.89 -7.34 -2.73
C GLN A 70 11.33 -7.97 -1.44
N GLN A 71 11.80 -7.52 -0.27
CA GLN A 71 11.28 -8.01 1.01
C GLN A 71 9.80 -7.65 1.22
N ALA A 72 9.35 -6.49 0.74
CA ALA A 72 7.95 -6.10 0.81
C ALA A 72 7.08 -6.92 -0.14
N GLU A 73 7.56 -7.22 -1.35
CA GLU A 73 6.89 -8.12 -2.30
C GLU A 73 6.72 -9.52 -1.71
N GLU A 74 7.79 -10.11 -1.18
CA GLU A 74 7.74 -11.44 -0.55
C GLU A 74 6.74 -11.48 0.60
N MET A 75 6.76 -10.45 1.47
CA MET A 75 5.84 -10.34 2.58
C MET A 75 4.40 -10.14 2.12
N TYR A 76 4.15 -9.29 1.12
CA TYR A 76 2.82 -9.08 0.58
C TYR A 76 2.28 -10.39 0.01
N GLN A 77 3.06 -11.05 -0.85
CA GLN A 77 2.63 -12.25 -1.56
C GLN A 77 2.33 -13.41 -0.62
N LYS A 78 3.12 -13.54 0.45
CA LYS A 78 2.90 -14.54 1.49
C LYS A 78 1.57 -14.36 2.23
N HIS A 79 1.09 -13.13 2.41
CA HIS A 79 -0.08 -12.85 3.25
C HIS A 79 -1.36 -12.59 2.44
N PHE A 80 -1.23 -12.04 1.23
CA PHE A 80 -2.38 -11.52 0.48
C PHE A 80 -2.59 -12.19 -0.89
N GLY A 81 -1.60 -12.91 -1.42
CA GLY A 81 -1.70 -13.58 -2.71
C GLY A 81 -0.73 -13.05 -3.77
N PRO A 82 -0.73 -13.65 -4.97
CA PRO A 82 0.28 -13.36 -5.99
C PRO A 82 0.18 -11.92 -6.52
N LEU A 83 1.30 -11.19 -6.54
CA LEU A 83 1.40 -9.86 -7.15
C LEU A 83 1.58 -9.92 -8.68
N TYR A 84 2.28 -10.95 -9.14
CA TYR A 84 2.56 -11.18 -10.55
C TYR A 84 2.02 -12.53 -10.98
N LEU A 85 1.65 -12.65 -12.26
CA LEU A 85 1.16 -13.90 -12.84
C LEU A 85 2.17 -15.04 -12.66
N SER A 86 3.48 -14.73 -12.67
CA SER A 86 4.56 -15.68 -12.43
C SER A 86 4.58 -16.27 -11.01
N ASN A 87 3.91 -15.65 -10.05
CA ASN A 87 3.82 -16.13 -8.67
C ASN A 87 2.54 -16.90 -8.37
N ALA A 88 1.59 -16.94 -9.32
CA ALA A 88 0.33 -17.65 -9.17
C ALA A 88 0.49 -19.17 -9.37
N GLY A 89 -0.47 -19.93 -8.84
CA GLY A 89 -0.58 -21.37 -9.05
C GLY A 89 0.49 -22.18 -8.33
N THR A 90 1.15 -21.62 -7.32
CA THR A 90 2.15 -22.34 -6.50
C THR A 90 1.52 -23.35 -5.54
N GLY A 91 0.22 -23.20 -5.24
CA GLY A 91 -0.55 -24.08 -4.37
C GLY A 91 -1.37 -25.15 -5.11
N LYS A 92 -2.42 -25.66 -4.45
CA LYS A 92 -3.32 -26.70 -5.00
C LYS A 92 -4.39 -26.16 -5.96
N ARG A 93 -4.50 -24.85 -6.12
CA ARG A 93 -5.52 -24.16 -6.92
C ARG A 93 -4.90 -22.94 -7.60
N TRP A 94 -5.51 -22.51 -8.70
CA TRP A 94 -5.28 -21.23 -9.33
C TRP A 94 -5.77 -20.08 -8.42
N ASP A 95 -4.83 -19.36 -7.81
CA ASP A 95 -5.02 -18.29 -6.82
C ASP A 95 -4.94 -16.87 -7.42
N TRP A 96 -4.59 -16.73 -8.70
CA TRP A 96 -4.58 -15.43 -9.41
C TRP A 96 -5.94 -14.73 -9.43
N ILE A 97 -7.03 -15.49 -9.31
CA ILE A 97 -8.41 -14.99 -9.38
C ILE A 97 -9.01 -14.64 -8.00
N ASP A 98 -8.20 -14.70 -6.93
CA ASP A 98 -8.69 -14.53 -5.57
C ASP A 98 -8.86 -13.07 -5.15
N GLU A 99 -8.12 -12.15 -5.78
CA GLU A 99 -8.29 -10.71 -5.57
C GLU A 99 -9.32 -10.11 -6.52
N PRO A 100 -10.13 -9.14 -6.06
CA PRO A 100 -11.05 -8.43 -6.92
C PRO A 100 -10.26 -7.65 -7.97
N TRP A 101 -10.66 -7.79 -9.22
CA TRP A 101 -9.97 -7.11 -10.30
C TRP A 101 -10.19 -5.59 -10.19
N PRO A 102 -9.25 -4.77 -10.68
CA PRO A 102 -9.36 -3.31 -10.58
C PRO A 102 -10.64 -2.71 -11.20
N TRP A 103 -11.27 -3.43 -12.15
CA TRP A 103 -12.52 -3.03 -12.80
C TRP A 103 -13.79 -3.57 -12.13
N GLU A 104 -13.67 -4.44 -11.13
CA GLU A 104 -14.84 -5.04 -10.44
C GLU A 104 -15.52 -4.08 -9.46
N GLY A 105 -14.92 -2.91 -9.19
CA GLY A 105 -15.57 -1.80 -8.48
C GLY A 105 -16.00 -2.17 -7.07
N VAL A 106 -15.02 -2.26 -6.15
CA VAL A 106 -15.23 -2.55 -4.73
C VAL A 106 -15.64 -1.30 -3.95
#